data_AF-A0A0Q9QSM0-F1
#
_entry.id   AF-A0A0Q9QSM0-F1
#
_cell.length_a   1.000
_cell.length_b   1.000
_cell.length_c   1.000
_cell.angle_alpha   90.00
_cell.angle_beta   90.00
_cell.angle_gamma   90.00
#
_symmetry.space_group_name_H-M   'P 1'
#
loop_
_entity.id
_entity.type
_entity.pdbx_description
1 polymer ?
#
loop_
_entity_poly.entity_id
_entity_poly.type
_entity_poly.pdbx_seq_one_letter_code
_entity_poly.pdbx_strand_id
1 'polypeptide(L)'
;MKRFPRIAILSSLIASAVLLGACGKHDNEPAPAAAPPAAGTAAPAPVPSATAPAPATTAPAPAPAASAAPASSGTSATAPAPDGAFRIDGVELGDAVGASHKISKAKTVFAPTGKAIYASVATSGKTDGATLAARWTYLEGQGQQVSTISQSIATDGPATTTFKVQNPNPWPAGKYKVEISLDGKPVTSRTFEVKAS
;
A
#
# COMPACT_ATOMS: atom_id res chain seq x y z
N MET A 1 -37.57 10.30 -22.41
CA MET A 1 -38.67 10.87 -21.59
C MET A 1 -39.40 9.76 -20.85
N LYS A 2 -39.09 9.53 -19.57
CA LYS A 2 -40.00 8.87 -18.62
C LYS A 2 -39.90 9.63 -17.29
N ARG A 3 -41.05 10.13 -16.85
CA ARG A 3 -41.28 11.12 -15.79
C ARG A 3 -41.80 10.42 -14.52
N PHE A 4 -41.20 10.76 -13.37
CA PHE A 4 -41.74 10.90 -11.99
C PHE A 4 -42.46 9.68 -11.33
N PRO A 5 -42.60 9.59 -9.98
CA PRO A 5 -42.60 10.64 -8.92
C PRO A 5 -41.57 10.40 -7.77
N ARG A 6 -41.02 11.39 -7.07
CA ARG A 6 -41.60 12.29 -6.05
C ARG A 6 -42.40 11.56 -4.95
N ILE A 7 -41.69 10.98 -3.98
CA ILE A 7 -42.23 10.74 -2.64
C ILE A 7 -41.56 11.76 -1.72
N ALA A 8 -42.36 12.72 -1.29
CA ALA A 8 -42.07 13.66 -0.25
C ALA A 8 -42.70 13.17 1.06
N ILE A 9 -42.21 13.75 2.16
CA ILE A 9 -42.86 13.91 3.47
C ILE A 9 -42.84 12.67 4.40
N LEU A 10 -42.00 12.70 5.45
CA LEU A 10 -42.49 12.96 6.81
C LEU A 10 -41.36 13.25 7.80
N SER A 11 -41.54 14.37 8.50
CA SER A 11 -40.69 14.96 9.52
C SER A 11 -40.53 14.10 10.77
N SER A 12 -39.36 14.15 11.39
CA SER A 12 -39.26 14.16 12.86
C SER A 12 -38.11 15.04 13.31
N LEU A 13 -38.51 16.21 13.79
CA LEU A 13 -37.77 17.05 14.72
C LEU A 13 -37.60 16.28 16.02
N ILE A 14 -36.39 16.12 16.52
CA ILE A 14 -36.18 15.92 17.97
C ILE A 14 -35.03 16.82 18.41
N ALA A 15 -35.37 17.59 19.44
CA ALA A 15 -34.73 18.79 19.92
C ALA A 15 -33.37 18.54 20.60
N SER A 16 -32.54 19.58 20.52
CA SER A 16 -31.40 19.81 21.40
C SER A 16 -31.80 19.78 22.87
N ALA A 17 -30.98 19.12 23.70
CA ALA A 17 -30.91 19.42 25.13
C ALA A 17 -29.43 19.37 25.57
N VAL A 18 -28.84 20.56 25.69
CA VAL A 18 -27.66 20.82 26.51
C VAL A 18 -28.13 20.90 27.96
N LEU A 19 -27.53 20.12 28.86
CA LEU A 19 -27.46 20.45 30.29
C LEU A 19 -26.10 20.03 30.86
N LEU A 20 -25.36 21.02 31.37
CA LEU A 20 -24.29 20.88 32.35
C LEU A 20 -24.91 20.63 33.73
N GLY A 21 -24.27 19.82 34.59
CA GLY A 21 -24.58 19.78 36.02
C GLY A 21 -24.19 18.49 36.74
N ALA A 22 -23.05 18.56 37.43
CA ALA A 22 -22.63 17.87 38.66
C ALA A 22 -23.50 16.73 39.25
N CYS A 23 -22.89 15.59 39.63
CA CYS A 23 -22.45 15.30 41.01
C CYS A 23 -21.99 13.83 41.18
N GLY A 24 -20.86 13.64 41.87
CA GLY A 24 -20.70 12.53 42.83
C GLY A 24 -19.85 11.33 42.42
N LYS A 25 -18.72 11.18 43.14
CA LYS A 25 -18.03 9.92 43.49
C LYS A 25 -16.84 9.47 42.60
N HIS A 26 -15.73 10.21 42.70
CA HIS A 26 -14.41 9.58 42.76
C HIS A 26 -13.74 10.05 44.04
N ASP A 27 -13.61 9.14 45.00
CA ASP A 27 -12.76 9.30 46.17
C ASP A 27 -11.45 8.57 45.88
N ASN A 28 -10.33 9.30 45.83
CA ASN A 28 -9.20 9.14 46.75
C ASN A 28 -7.96 9.85 46.19
N GLU A 29 -7.69 11.02 46.76
CA GLU A 29 -6.45 11.78 46.67
C GLU A 29 -5.77 11.70 48.04
N PRO A 30 -4.43 11.68 48.07
CA PRO A 30 -3.73 12.52 49.04
C PRO A 30 -2.68 13.40 48.36
N ALA A 31 -2.84 14.72 48.52
CA ALA A 31 -1.82 15.75 48.33
C ALA A 31 -1.15 16.07 49.71
N PRO A 32 -0.19 17.02 49.86
CA PRO A 32 0.44 17.90 48.88
C PRO A 32 1.97 18.12 49.06
N ALA A 33 2.52 18.98 48.19
CA ALA A 33 3.44 20.09 48.50
C ALA A 33 4.89 20.06 47.98
N ALA A 34 5.30 21.28 47.60
CA ALA A 34 6.65 21.83 47.42
C ALA A 34 7.31 21.74 46.02
N ALA A 35 6.89 22.67 45.16
CA ALA A 35 7.65 23.76 44.51
C ALA A 35 9.16 23.61 44.12
N PRO A 36 9.59 24.31 43.03
CA PRO A 36 10.87 24.14 42.29
C PRO A 36 11.98 25.08 42.87
N PRO A 37 13.27 25.12 42.40
CA PRO A 37 13.66 25.63 41.06
C PRO A 37 15.01 25.14 40.46
N ALA A 38 15.29 25.69 39.27
CA ALA A 38 16.59 26.16 38.77
C ALA A 38 17.66 25.17 38.25
N ALA A 39 17.82 25.23 36.92
CA ALA A 39 19.02 25.63 36.19
C ALA A 39 20.39 25.07 36.60
N GLY A 40 21.04 24.39 35.65
CA GLY A 40 22.46 24.07 35.67
C GLY A 40 23.02 23.92 34.25
N THR A 41 23.53 25.03 33.73
CA THR A 41 24.37 25.17 32.54
C THR A 41 25.64 24.32 32.63
N ALA A 42 26.10 23.69 31.53
CA ALA A 42 27.51 23.61 31.16
C ALA A 42 27.74 22.88 29.81
N ALA A 43 28.08 23.65 28.77
CA ALA A 43 29.11 23.24 27.81
C ALA A 43 30.49 23.54 28.44
N PRO A 44 31.58 22.83 28.07
CA PRO A 44 32.40 23.32 26.97
C PRO A 44 33.04 22.22 26.08
N ALA A 45 33.59 22.68 24.94
CA ALA A 45 34.32 21.96 23.90
C ALA A 45 35.81 21.69 24.28
N PRO A 46 36.75 21.55 23.33
CA PRO A 46 37.06 20.42 22.44
C PRO A 46 38.46 19.83 22.74
N VAL A 47 38.84 18.67 22.17
CA VAL A 47 40.26 18.38 21.88
C VAL A 47 40.42 17.64 20.55
N PRO A 48 41.35 18.11 19.68
CA PRO A 48 41.75 17.41 18.46
C PRO A 48 42.88 16.41 18.78
N SER A 49 43.02 15.37 17.95
CA SER A 49 44.29 14.67 17.82
C SER A 49 44.53 14.34 16.37
N ALA A 50 45.48 15.07 15.80
CA ALA A 50 46.11 14.78 14.53
C ALA A 50 47.25 13.77 14.76
N THR A 51 47.41 12.82 13.85
CA THR A 51 48.71 12.18 13.60
C THR A 51 48.78 11.82 12.11
N ALA A 52 49.65 12.54 11.40
CA ALA A 52 50.36 12.13 10.19
C ALA A 52 51.86 12.11 10.57
N PRO A 53 52.81 11.37 9.93
CA PRO A 53 52.96 11.16 8.48
C PRO A 53 53.25 9.67 8.11
N ALA A 54 53.27 9.23 6.84
CA ALA A 54 54.44 9.31 5.98
C ALA A 54 54.11 8.89 4.52
N PRO A 55 54.81 9.45 3.52
CA PRO A 55 54.76 9.03 2.12
C PRO A 55 55.81 7.94 1.84
N ALA A 56 55.49 7.00 0.94
CA ALA A 56 56.51 6.34 0.13
C ALA A 56 55.86 5.76 -1.14
N THR A 57 56.23 6.38 -2.24
CA THR A 57 56.18 5.92 -3.64
C THR A 57 56.55 4.45 -3.83
N THR A 58 55.81 3.75 -4.70
CA THR A 58 56.42 2.84 -5.68
C THR A 58 55.51 2.75 -6.92
N ALA A 59 56.10 3.08 -8.07
CA ALA A 59 55.57 2.95 -9.42
C ALA A 59 55.72 1.48 -9.91
N PRO A 60 55.77 1.18 -11.22
CA PRO A 60 54.67 0.96 -12.17
C PRO A 60 54.61 -0.50 -12.72
N ALA A 61 53.46 -0.87 -13.33
CA ALA A 61 53.28 -1.85 -14.44
C ALA A 61 53.72 -3.33 -14.22
N PRO A 62 53.14 -4.36 -14.89
CA PRO A 62 52.53 -4.33 -16.23
C PRO A 62 51.12 -4.96 -16.35
N ALA A 63 50.45 -4.58 -17.43
CA ALA A 63 49.36 -5.34 -18.01
C ALA A 63 49.90 -6.63 -18.66
N PRO A 64 49.20 -7.76 -18.49
CA PRO A 64 48.96 -8.71 -19.56
C PRO A 64 47.48 -8.57 -19.93
N ALA A 65 47.21 -8.00 -21.11
CA ALA A 65 47.02 -8.76 -22.33
C ALA A 65 45.71 -9.57 -22.30
N ALA A 66 44.83 -9.16 -23.22
CA ALA A 66 43.57 -9.77 -23.55
C ALA A 66 43.64 -11.31 -23.56
N SER A 67 42.64 -11.94 -22.96
CA SER A 67 42.24 -13.29 -23.36
C SER A 67 40.73 -13.30 -23.57
N ALA A 68 40.40 -13.18 -24.87
CA ALA A 68 39.27 -13.75 -25.58
C ALA A 68 37.99 -14.06 -24.78
N ALA A 69 36.92 -13.36 -25.20
CA ALA A 69 35.57 -13.86 -25.14
C ALA A 69 35.47 -15.34 -25.58
N PRO A 70 34.59 -16.09 -24.93
CA PRO A 70 33.56 -16.76 -25.69
C PRO A 70 32.25 -16.02 -25.43
N ALA A 71 31.64 -15.57 -26.52
CA ALA A 71 30.22 -15.35 -26.59
C ALA A 71 29.53 -16.69 -26.29
N SER A 72 29.22 -16.93 -25.02
CA SER A 72 28.16 -17.86 -24.66
C SER A 72 26.86 -17.08 -24.76
N SER A 73 26.34 -16.99 -25.99
CA SER A 73 24.91 -16.85 -26.24
C SER A 73 24.21 -18.07 -25.65
N GLY A 74 24.12 -18.11 -24.32
CA GLY A 74 23.14 -18.91 -23.63
C GLY A 74 21.80 -18.20 -23.82
N THR A 75 21.09 -18.60 -24.87
CA THR A 75 19.63 -18.67 -24.79
C THR A 75 19.34 -19.48 -23.52
N SER A 76 19.12 -18.78 -22.41
CA SER A 76 18.43 -19.36 -21.28
C SER A 76 17.03 -19.55 -21.80
N ALA A 77 16.80 -20.71 -22.39
CA ALA A 77 15.47 -21.23 -22.61
C ALA A 77 14.78 -21.12 -21.26
N THR A 78 13.85 -20.16 -21.15
CA THR A 78 12.84 -20.13 -20.11
C THR A 78 12.22 -21.51 -20.12
N ALA A 79 12.61 -22.34 -19.15
CA ALA A 79 11.91 -23.57 -18.86
C ALA A 79 10.43 -23.18 -18.65
N PRO A 80 9.48 -23.84 -19.32
CA PRO A 80 8.06 -23.65 -18.99
C PRO A 80 7.92 -23.97 -17.51
N ALA A 81 7.68 -22.93 -16.71
CA ALA A 81 7.36 -23.06 -15.30
C ALA A 81 6.14 -23.98 -15.19
N PRO A 82 6.10 -24.89 -14.19
CA PRO A 82 5.15 -26.01 -14.15
C PRO A 82 3.73 -25.58 -14.50
N ASP A 83 3.28 -26.03 -15.67
CA ASP A 83 1.92 -25.88 -16.16
C ASP A 83 0.98 -26.60 -15.20
N GLY A 84 0.38 -25.86 -14.28
CA GLY A 84 -0.67 -26.38 -13.39
C GLY A 84 -0.69 -25.79 -11.98
N ALA A 85 0.42 -25.22 -11.49
CA ALA A 85 0.41 -24.58 -10.18
C ALA A 85 -0.35 -23.25 -10.24
N PHE A 86 -1.39 -23.11 -9.40
CA PHE A 86 -2.16 -21.87 -9.32
C PHE A 86 -1.27 -20.71 -8.89
N ARG A 87 -1.24 -19.65 -9.70
CA ARG A 87 -0.40 -18.46 -9.48
C ARG A 87 -1.06 -17.19 -10.02
N ILE A 88 -0.50 -16.06 -9.62
CA ILE A 88 -0.91 -14.73 -10.10
C ILE A 88 0.11 -14.27 -11.14
N ASP A 89 -0.34 -14.03 -12.38
CA ASP A 89 0.51 -13.55 -13.48
C ASP A 89 0.70 -12.04 -13.46
N GLY A 90 -0.29 -11.29 -12.97
CA GLY A 90 -0.21 -9.83 -12.96
C GLY A 90 -1.40 -9.15 -12.33
N VAL A 91 -1.23 -7.86 -12.02
CA VAL A 91 -2.27 -7.00 -11.47
C VAL A 91 -2.27 -5.69 -12.24
N GLU A 92 -3.41 -5.35 -12.82
CA GLU A 92 -3.68 -4.05 -13.42
C GLU A 92 -4.68 -3.28 -12.57
N LEU A 93 -4.47 -1.96 -12.48
CA LEU A 93 -5.37 -1.05 -11.81
C LEU A 93 -6.00 -0.09 -12.81
N GLY A 94 -7.25 0.30 -12.57
CA GLY A 94 -7.92 1.34 -13.33
C GLY A 94 -9.27 1.74 -12.73
N ASP A 95 -9.90 2.75 -13.32
CA ASP A 95 -11.21 3.25 -12.90
C ASP A 95 -12.38 2.61 -13.68
N ALA A 96 -12.05 1.85 -14.73
CA ALA A 96 -13.02 1.16 -15.57
C ALA A 96 -12.54 -0.23 -15.97
N VAL A 97 -13.48 -1.17 -16.00
CA VAL A 97 -13.27 -2.56 -16.42
C VAL A 97 -13.88 -2.72 -17.82
N GLY A 98 -13.11 -3.27 -18.75
CA GLY A 98 -13.53 -3.62 -20.11
C GLY A 98 -14.10 -5.04 -20.20
N ALA A 99 -14.09 -5.60 -21.42
CA ALA A 99 -14.51 -6.97 -21.65
C ALA A 99 -13.64 -7.97 -20.87
N SER A 100 -14.23 -9.10 -20.49
CA SER A 100 -13.52 -10.21 -19.82
C SER A 100 -12.85 -9.83 -18.50
N HIS A 101 -13.43 -8.89 -17.74
CA HIS A 101 -12.92 -8.49 -16.41
C HIS A 101 -11.51 -7.84 -16.42
N LYS A 102 -11.03 -7.39 -17.58
CA LYS A 102 -9.74 -6.67 -17.71
C LYS A 102 -9.91 -5.18 -17.51
N ILE A 103 -8.88 -4.48 -17.06
CA ILE A 103 -8.94 -3.01 -16.97
C ILE A 103 -8.94 -2.41 -18.38
N SER A 104 -9.90 -1.51 -18.66
CA SER A 104 -9.97 -0.89 -20.00
C SER A 104 -8.93 0.22 -20.19
N LYS A 105 -8.57 0.91 -19.11
CA LYS A 105 -7.54 1.95 -19.09
C LYS A 105 -6.68 1.76 -17.84
N ALA A 106 -5.54 1.12 -18.04
CA ALA A 106 -4.58 0.93 -16.97
C ALA A 106 -4.14 2.31 -16.46
N LYS A 107 -4.34 2.54 -15.16
CA LYS A 107 -3.97 3.81 -14.53
C LYS A 107 -3.54 3.54 -13.09
N THR A 108 -2.46 4.21 -12.71
CA THR A 108 -1.91 4.20 -11.35
C THR A 108 -2.13 5.52 -10.61
N VAL A 109 -2.87 6.45 -11.22
CA VAL A 109 -3.15 7.77 -10.67
C VAL A 109 -4.65 8.04 -10.71
N PHE A 110 -5.27 8.12 -9.54
CA PHE A 110 -6.72 8.26 -9.39
C PHE A 110 -7.09 9.64 -8.84
N ALA A 111 -8.27 10.13 -9.23
CA ALA A 111 -8.82 11.35 -8.66
C ALA A 111 -9.42 11.08 -7.27
N PRO A 112 -9.27 11.99 -6.29
CA PRO A 112 -9.90 11.88 -4.97
C PRO A 112 -11.42 11.70 -5.04
N THR A 113 -12.04 12.28 -6.06
CA THR A 113 -13.48 12.21 -6.32
C THR A 113 -13.93 10.88 -6.94
N GLY A 114 -13.00 10.07 -7.43
CA GLY A 114 -13.27 8.76 -8.02
C GLY A 114 -13.82 7.81 -6.98
N LYS A 115 -15.10 7.43 -7.09
CA LYS A 115 -15.77 6.67 -6.03
C LYS A 115 -15.36 5.20 -5.98
N ALA A 116 -14.90 4.64 -7.09
CA ALA A 116 -14.47 3.25 -7.17
C ALA A 116 -13.12 3.13 -7.88
N ILE A 117 -12.32 2.19 -7.40
CA ILE A 117 -11.06 1.77 -8.01
C ILE A 117 -11.16 0.26 -8.26
N TYR A 118 -10.71 -0.18 -9.42
CA TYR A 118 -10.74 -1.57 -9.83
C TYR A 118 -9.30 -2.10 -9.93
N ALA A 119 -9.09 -3.30 -9.41
CA ALA A 119 -7.86 -4.07 -9.60
C ALA A 119 -8.21 -5.39 -10.28
N SER A 120 -7.77 -5.57 -11.52
CA SER A 120 -7.87 -6.85 -12.21
C SER A 120 -6.62 -7.66 -11.98
N VAL A 121 -6.79 -8.84 -11.42
CA VAL A 121 -5.75 -9.82 -11.15
C VAL A 121 -5.89 -10.92 -12.20
N ALA A 122 -4.83 -11.14 -12.98
CA ALA A 122 -4.73 -12.28 -13.87
C ALA A 122 -4.11 -13.45 -13.08
N THR A 123 -4.76 -14.60 -13.12
CA THR A 123 -4.30 -15.85 -12.51
C THR A 123 -4.20 -16.94 -13.55
N SER A 124 -3.32 -17.90 -13.33
CA SER A 124 -3.16 -19.09 -14.16
C SER A 124 -2.95 -20.33 -13.30
N GLY A 125 -3.21 -21.51 -13.87
CA GLY A 125 -3.12 -22.80 -13.19
C GLY A 125 -4.47 -23.32 -12.69
N LYS A 126 -4.43 -24.43 -11.96
CA LYS A 126 -5.63 -25.11 -11.43
C LYS A 126 -5.76 -24.92 -9.93
N THR A 127 -6.93 -24.54 -9.47
CA THR A 127 -7.29 -24.50 -8.05
C THR A 127 -8.75 -24.91 -7.84
N ASP A 128 -9.00 -25.74 -6.84
CA ASP A 128 -10.33 -26.18 -6.43
C ASP A 128 -10.91 -25.27 -5.32
N GLY A 129 -10.16 -24.26 -4.84
CA GLY A 129 -10.62 -23.33 -3.80
C GLY A 129 -9.53 -22.43 -3.22
N ALA A 130 -8.92 -21.58 -4.04
CA ALA A 130 -7.94 -20.58 -3.60
C ALA A 130 -8.62 -19.33 -3.06
N THR A 131 -8.08 -18.73 -1.99
CA THR A 131 -8.57 -17.45 -1.48
C THR A 131 -7.68 -16.31 -1.94
N LEU A 132 -8.18 -15.45 -2.83
CA LEU A 132 -7.50 -14.20 -3.14
C LEU A 132 -7.99 -13.09 -2.23
N ALA A 133 -7.06 -12.34 -1.66
CA ALA A 133 -7.34 -11.15 -0.87
C ALA A 133 -6.61 -9.94 -1.44
N ALA A 134 -7.36 -8.87 -1.73
CA ALA A 134 -6.84 -7.58 -2.12
C ALA A 134 -6.89 -6.63 -0.92
N ARG A 135 -5.73 -6.36 -0.33
CA ARG A 135 -5.56 -5.43 0.80
C ARG A 135 -5.13 -4.07 0.30
N TRP A 136 -5.96 -3.06 0.52
CA TRP A 136 -5.70 -1.67 0.16
C TRP A 136 -5.21 -0.91 1.38
N THR A 137 -4.03 -0.29 1.24
CA THR A 137 -3.33 0.39 2.33
C THR A 137 -2.94 1.79 1.89
N TYR A 138 -3.15 2.77 2.76
CA TYR A 138 -2.71 4.14 2.56
C TYR A 138 -1.33 4.31 3.20
N LEU A 139 -0.30 4.51 2.37
CA LEU A 139 1.09 4.52 2.82
C LEU A 139 1.46 5.82 3.52
N GLU A 140 0.89 6.95 3.10
CA GLU A 140 1.19 8.25 3.74
C GLU A 140 0.54 8.41 5.11
N GLY A 141 -0.50 7.63 5.41
CA GLY A 141 -1.11 7.55 6.74
C GLY A 141 -0.49 6.45 7.60
N GLN A 142 0.84 6.30 7.59
CA GLN A 142 1.57 5.30 8.39
C GLN A 142 1.19 3.84 8.05
N GLY A 143 0.71 3.56 6.83
CA GLY A 143 0.28 2.22 6.44
C GLY A 143 -1.13 1.85 6.93
N GLN A 144 -2.01 2.85 7.11
CA GLN A 144 -3.41 2.62 7.49
C GLN A 144 -4.12 1.72 6.45
N GLN A 145 -4.72 0.63 6.91
CA GLN A 145 -5.54 -0.22 6.04
C GLN A 145 -6.81 0.54 5.65
N VAL A 146 -7.01 0.74 4.36
CA VAL A 146 -8.17 1.44 3.81
C VAL A 146 -9.33 0.46 3.62
N SER A 147 -9.04 -0.70 3.05
CA SER A 147 -10.03 -1.72 2.79
C SER A 147 -9.35 -3.07 2.55
N THR A 148 -10.09 -4.16 2.71
CA THR A 148 -9.63 -5.50 2.36
C THR A 148 -10.80 -6.28 1.81
N ILE A 149 -10.59 -6.87 0.63
CA ILE A 149 -11.61 -7.62 -0.08
C ILE A 149 -11.05 -9.01 -0.32
N SER A 150 -11.73 -10.03 0.18
CA SER A 150 -11.33 -11.43 0.00
C SER A 150 -12.39 -12.17 -0.80
N GLN A 151 -11.95 -13.00 -1.73
CA GLN A 151 -12.82 -13.82 -2.59
C GLN A 151 -12.20 -15.20 -2.78
N SER A 152 -13.00 -16.23 -2.59
CA SER A 152 -12.64 -17.60 -2.93
C SER A 152 -12.87 -17.83 -4.43
N ILE A 153 -11.90 -18.44 -5.10
CA ILE A 153 -11.97 -18.77 -6.52
C ILE A 153 -11.65 -20.24 -6.74
N ALA A 154 -12.34 -20.86 -7.69
CA ALA A 154 -12.03 -22.17 -8.23
C ALA A 154 -11.95 -22.05 -9.75
N THR A 155 -10.82 -22.46 -10.34
CA THR A 155 -10.60 -22.36 -11.78
C THR A 155 -9.63 -23.44 -12.25
N ASP A 156 -9.79 -23.88 -13.48
CA ASP A 156 -8.97 -24.90 -14.13
C ASP A 156 -8.29 -24.27 -15.36
N GLY A 157 -7.46 -23.25 -15.14
CA GLY A 157 -6.80 -22.52 -16.21
C GLY A 157 -6.66 -21.00 -15.97
N PRO A 158 -6.36 -20.24 -17.03
CA PRO A 158 -6.20 -18.80 -16.94
C PRO A 158 -7.54 -18.13 -16.60
N ALA A 159 -7.58 -17.41 -15.48
CA ALA A 159 -8.73 -16.66 -15.01
C ALA A 159 -8.36 -15.19 -14.78
N THR A 160 -9.37 -14.32 -14.76
CA THR A 160 -9.19 -12.91 -14.39
C THR A 160 -10.22 -12.56 -13.33
N THR A 161 -9.73 -12.13 -12.16
CA THR A 161 -10.56 -11.73 -11.03
C THR A 161 -10.43 -10.23 -10.83
N THR A 162 -11.56 -9.51 -10.82
CA THR A 162 -11.55 -8.07 -10.56
C THR A 162 -12.03 -7.76 -9.16
N PHE A 163 -11.19 -7.08 -8.39
CA PHE A 163 -11.55 -6.51 -7.09
C PHE A 163 -12.00 -5.07 -7.29
N LYS A 164 -13.20 -4.74 -6.81
CA LYS A 164 -13.71 -3.37 -6.78
C LYS A 164 -13.67 -2.85 -5.36
N VAL A 165 -12.92 -1.77 -5.13
CA VAL A 165 -12.99 -1.01 -3.88
C VAL A 165 -13.77 0.27 -4.13
N GLN A 166 -14.79 0.53 -3.31
CA GLN A 166 -15.64 1.72 -3.45
C GLN A 166 -15.66 2.48 -2.13
N ASN A 167 -15.45 3.79 -2.21
CA ASN A 167 -15.54 4.71 -1.08
C ASN A 167 -16.57 5.80 -1.41
N PRO A 168 -17.65 5.97 -0.63
CA PRO A 168 -18.60 7.06 -0.86
C PRO A 168 -17.95 8.44 -0.65
N ASN A 169 -16.99 8.50 0.28
CA ASN A 169 -16.20 9.67 0.61
C ASN A 169 -15.05 9.88 -0.40
N PRO A 170 -14.51 11.10 -0.54
CA PRO A 170 -13.32 11.31 -1.33
C PRO A 170 -12.14 10.52 -0.75
N TRP A 171 -11.33 9.94 -1.64
CA TRP A 171 -10.09 9.27 -1.26
C TRP A 171 -9.07 10.32 -0.82
N PRO A 172 -8.38 10.13 0.32
CA PRO A 172 -7.25 10.98 0.69
C PRO A 172 -6.23 11.08 -0.45
N ALA A 173 -5.67 12.26 -0.67
CA ALA A 173 -4.58 12.40 -1.63
C ALA A 173 -3.30 11.83 -1.02
N GLY A 174 -2.56 11.06 -1.79
CA GLY A 174 -1.28 10.48 -1.39
C GLY A 174 -1.04 9.11 -2.02
N LYS A 175 -0.07 8.37 -1.46
CA LYS A 175 0.36 7.07 -1.98
C LYS A 175 -0.40 5.92 -1.33
N TYR A 176 -0.79 4.96 -2.15
CA TYR A 176 -1.53 3.78 -1.77
C TYR A 176 -0.83 2.52 -2.28
N LYS A 177 -1.08 1.41 -1.61
CA LYS A 177 -0.61 0.09 -1.99
C LYS A 177 -1.79 -0.88 -1.98
N VAL A 178 -1.99 -1.59 -3.09
CA VAL A 178 -2.80 -2.79 -3.13
C VAL A 178 -1.88 -4.00 -3.06
N GLU A 179 -2.12 -4.87 -2.10
CA GLU A 179 -1.38 -6.10 -1.91
C GLU A 179 -2.32 -7.27 -2.18
N ILE A 180 -1.95 -8.12 -3.13
CA ILE A 180 -2.71 -9.31 -3.47
C ILE A 180 -2.08 -10.49 -2.76
N SER A 181 -2.86 -11.11 -1.91
CA SER A 181 -2.51 -12.34 -1.20
C SER A 181 -3.27 -13.52 -1.76
N LEU A 182 -2.59 -14.66 -1.82
CA LEU A 182 -3.14 -15.95 -2.17
C LEU A 182 -3.08 -16.84 -0.94
N ASP A 183 -4.23 -17.31 -0.46
CA ASP A 183 -4.36 -18.14 0.74
C ASP A 183 -3.67 -17.51 1.96
N GLY A 184 -3.81 -16.19 2.09
CA GLY A 184 -3.18 -15.40 3.16
C GLY A 184 -1.70 -15.08 2.96
N LYS A 185 -1.05 -15.58 1.90
CA LYS A 185 0.33 -15.26 1.56
C LYS A 185 0.39 -14.11 0.53
N PRO A 186 1.02 -12.97 0.84
CA PRO A 186 1.19 -11.91 -0.14
C PRO A 186 2.11 -12.39 -1.26
N VAL A 187 1.59 -12.42 -2.49
CA VAL A 187 2.37 -12.87 -3.67
C VAL A 187 2.80 -11.70 -4.54
N THR A 188 2.01 -10.63 -4.59
CA THR A 188 2.33 -9.44 -5.37
C THR A 188 1.71 -8.20 -4.76
N SER A 189 2.29 -7.05 -5.07
CA SER A 189 1.72 -5.76 -4.69
C SER A 189 1.90 -4.74 -5.80
N ARG A 190 1.00 -3.77 -5.84
CA ARG A 190 1.04 -2.62 -6.75
C ARG A 190 0.82 -1.35 -5.95
N THR A 191 1.65 -0.36 -6.22
CA THR A 191 1.55 0.98 -5.67
C THR A 191 0.84 1.89 -6.67
N PHE A 192 0.00 2.77 -6.16
CA PHE A 192 -0.72 3.76 -6.93
C PHE A 192 -0.89 5.04 -6.13
N GLU A 193 -1.25 6.14 -6.78
CA GLU A 193 -1.37 7.45 -6.16
C GLU A 193 -2.78 7.98 -6.37
N VAL A 194 -3.30 8.65 -5.35
CA VAL A 194 -4.52 9.44 -5.46
C VAL A 194 -4.10 10.89 -5.41
N LYS A 195 -4.38 11.64 -6.46
CA LYS A 195 -4.15 13.09 -6.50
C LYS A 195 -5.15 13.75 -7.43
N ALA A 196 -5.48 15.01 -7.14
CA ALA A 196 -6.25 15.82 -8.07
C ALA A 196 -5.52 15.78 -9.44
N SER A 197 -6.23 15.29 -10.46
CA SER A 197 -5.73 15.22 -11.83
C SER A 197 -6.03 16.51 -12.57
#